data_AF-A0A653YWN2-F1
#
_entry.id   AF-A0A653YWN2-F1
#
_cell.length_a   1.000
_cell.length_b   1.000
_cell.length_c   1.000
_cell.angle_alpha   90.00
_cell.angle_beta   90.00
_cell.angle_gamma   90.00
#
_symmetry.space_group_name_H-M   'P 1'
#
loop_
_entity.id
_entity.type
_entity.pdbx_description
1 polymer ?
#
loop_
_entity_poly.entity_id
_entity_poly.type
_entity_poly.pdbx_seq_one_letter_code
_entity_poly.pdbx_strand_id
1 'polypeptide(L)'
;MPPHSAQARPRPSTLRDLPRAGWIAARASTPNVPLAVLSVPIYAFSILPMTLRGGLYLDRTRTGTVLFERRRPILDGFVVALVTAAAFVLWVACILVFDATIMLLLGLAIYAVLLAGAVIALVQPGGTTLSASGPETPKGERWMVAALAQLPGTRLTAVMLARRLVEHAPAGSVLVAAAATDALLERYVRAGFTAGRARRVYRLVPAQT
;
A
#
# COMPACT_ATOMS: atom_id res chain seq x y z
N MET A 1 31.48 -2.32 -22.10
CA MET A 1 30.03 -2.22 -21.75
C MET A 1 29.64 -3.47 -21.00
N PRO A 2 29.36 -3.42 -19.68
CA PRO A 2 28.96 -4.61 -18.95
C PRO A 2 27.50 -4.99 -19.33
N PRO A 3 27.19 -6.28 -19.43
CA PRO A 3 25.89 -6.76 -19.90
C PRO A 3 24.79 -6.34 -18.93
N HIS A 4 23.64 -5.93 -19.47
CA HIS A 4 22.39 -5.78 -18.72
C HIS A 4 22.08 -7.12 -18.05
N SER A 5 22.45 -7.23 -16.78
CA SER A 5 22.11 -8.34 -15.93
C SER A 5 20.60 -8.56 -16.01
N ALA A 6 20.20 -9.77 -16.43
CA ALA A 6 18.83 -10.25 -16.37
C ALA A 6 18.24 -9.82 -15.02
N GLN A 7 17.33 -8.85 -15.03
CA GLN A 7 16.84 -8.25 -13.79
C GLN A 7 15.99 -9.29 -13.08
N ALA A 8 16.59 -9.93 -12.08
CA ALA A 8 15.92 -10.91 -11.24
C ALA A 8 14.58 -10.37 -10.76
N ARG A 9 13.53 -11.20 -10.88
CA ARG A 9 12.16 -10.88 -10.47
C ARG A 9 12.18 -10.20 -9.09
N PRO A 10 11.49 -9.05 -8.91
CA PRO A 10 11.41 -8.40 -7.61
C PRO A 10 10.89 -9.39 -6.56
N ARG A 11 11.58 -9.49 -5.42
CA ARG A 11 11.17 -10.37 -4.32
C ARG A 11 10.24 -9.61 -3.38
N PRO A 12 9.19 -10.28 -2.86
CA PRO A 12 8.35 -9.68 -1.83
C PRO A 12 9.19 -9.43 -0.57
N SER A 13 8.93 -8.31 0.07
CA SER A 13 9.50 -7.92 1.35
C SER A 13 8.93 -8.75 2.48
N THR A 14 9.65 -8.81 3.59
CA THR A 14 9.24 -9.55 4.79
C THR A 14 8.70 -8.62 5.87
N LEU A 15 8.13 -9.18 6.94
CA LEU A 15 7.72 -8.42 8.13
C LEU A 15 8.88 -7.63 8.76
N ARG A 16 10.14 -8.08 8.58
CA ARG A 16 11.32 -7.35 9.05
C ARG A 16 11.53 -6.02 8.32
N ASP A 17 10.99 -5.89 7.11
CA ASP A 17 11.10 -4.67 6.30
C ASP A 17 9.94 -3.69 6.56
N LEU A 18 8.93 -4.09 7.35
CA LEU A 18 7.75 -3.28 7.66
C LEU A 18 8.10 -1.92 8.32
N PRO A 19 9.00 -1.83 9.32
CA PRO A 19 9.36 -0.55 9.90
C PRO A 19 9.98 0.40 8.88
N ARG A 20 10.79 -0.14 7.97
CA ARG A 20 11.43 0.64 6.91
C ARG A 20 10.42 1.11 5.88
N ALA A 21 9.47 0.25 5.49
CA ALA A 21 8.40 0.63 4.58
C ALA A 21 7.47 1.69 5.18
N GLY A 22 7.13 1.56 6.47
CA GLY A 22 6.38 2.56 7.22
C GLY A 22 7.10 3.92 7.26
N TRP A 23 8.43 3.91 7.48
CA TRP A 23 9.25 5.13 7.42
C TRP A 23 9.25 5.79 6.04
N ILE A 24 9.38 5.02 4.96
CA ILE A 24 9.36 5.53 3.59
C ILE A 24 7.99 6.16 3.28
N ALA A 25 6.90 5.49 3.65
CA ALA A 25 5.55 6.01 3.48
C ALA A 25 5.33 7.31 4.28
N ALA A 26 5.74 7.33 5.56
CA ALA A 26 5.63 8.52 6.40
C ALA A 26 6.41 9.71 5.82
N ARG A 27 7.67 9.51 5.41
CA ARG A 27 8.50 10.56 4.79
C ARG A 27 8.01 11.00 3.40
N ALA A 28 7.34 10.13 2.67
CA ALA A 28 6.70 10.48 1.42
C ALA A 28 5.46 11.37 1.63
N SER A 29 4.76 11.19 2.75
CA SER A 29 3.52 11.92 3.08
C SER A 29 3.74 13.22 3.86
N THR A 30 4.86 13.40 4.56
CA THR A 30 5.15 14.66 5.26
C THR A 30 6.62 15.10 5.14
N PRO A 31 6.88 16.39 4.84
CA PRO A 31 8.23 16.95 4.84
C PRO A 31 8.80 17.09 6.26
N ASN A 32 7.96 17.15 7.29
CA ASN A 32 8.37 17.33 8.69
C ASN A 32 8.84 16.02 9.32
N VAL A 33 10.12 15.93 9.67
CA VAL A 33 10.73 14.72 10.23
C VAL A 33 10.07 14.27 11.55
N PRO A 34 9.77 15.15 12.53
CA PRO A 34 9.14 14.72 13.78
C PRO A 34 7.75 14.09 13.55
N LEU A 35 6.93 14.71 12.68
CA LEU A 35 5.63 14.15 12.30
C LEU A 35 5.76 12.84 11.53
N ALA A 36 6.81 12.69 10.70
CA ALA A 36 7.10 11.44 10.02
C ALA A 36 7.40 10.31 11.01
N VAL A 37 8.23 10.56 12.04
CA VAL A 37 8.54 9.57 13.08
C VAL A 37 7.27 9.13 13.81
N LEU A 38 6.43 10.07 14.22
CA LEU A 38 5.18 9.78 14.93
C LEU A 38 4.15 9.02 14.10
N SER A 39 4.19 9.18 12.77
CA SER A 39 3.27 8.51 11.85
C SER A 39 3.75 7.13 11.37
N VAL A 40 5.01 6.74 11.65
CA VAL A 40 5.53 5.41 11.27
C VAL A 40 4.63 4.26 11.72
N PRO A 41 4.15 4.20 12.98
CA PRO A 41 3.29 3.10 13.43
C PRO A 41 1.98 3.03 12.63
N ILE A 42 1.40 4.19 12.29
CA ILE A 42 0.16 4.28 11.53
C ILE A 42 0.36 3.75 10.11
N TYR A 43 1.44 4.15 9.43
CA TYR A 43 1.76 3.66 8.09
C TYR A 43 2.18 2.19 8.08
N ALA A 44 2.93 1.74 9.09
CA ALA A 44 3.31 0.34 9.23
C ALA A 44 2.07 -0.54 9.44
N PHE A 45 1.10 -0.08 10.24
CA PHE A 45 -0.17 -0.78 10.44
C PHE A 45 -1.01 -0.80 9.16
N SER A 46 -1.07 0.29 8.39
CA SER A 46 -1.88 0.34 7.17
C SER A 46 -1.36 -0.57 6.05
N ILE A 47 -0.05 -0.79 5.97
CA ILE A 47 0.57 -1.72 5.00
C ILE A 47 0.72 -3.15 5.52
N LEU A 48 0.47 -3.39 6.81
CA LEU A 48 0.65 -4.70 7.45
C LEU A 48 -0.18 -5.81 6.80
N PRO A 49 -1.49 -5.64 6.51
CA PRO A 49 -2.30 -6.71 5.91
C PRO A 49 -1.76 -7.18 4.56
N MET A 50 -1.30 -6.24 3.71
CA MET A 50 -0.69 -6.55 2.41
C MET A 50 0.70 -7.15 2.58
N THR A 51 1.46 -6.73 3.60
CA THR A 51 2.78 -7.30 3.90
C THR A 51 2.67 -8.76 4.34
N LEU A 52 1.68 -9.10 5.18
CA LEU A 52 1.41 -10.48 5.62
C LEU A 52 1.11 -11.44 4.45
N ARG A 53 0.70 -10.91 3.30
CA ARG A 53 0.41 -11.67 2.09
C ARG A 53 1.51 -11.65 1.04
N GLY A 54 2.63 -10.99 1.34
CA GLY A 54 3.71 -10.81 0.39
C GLY A 54 3.41 -9.81 -0.73
N GLY A 55 2.46 -8.89 -0.50
CA GLY A 55 2.14 -7.80 -1.41
C GLY A 55 3.10 -6.61 -1.32
N LEU A 56 3.94 -6.53 -0.29
CA LEU A 56 4.91 -5.44 -0.13
C LEU A 56 6.20 -5.73 -0.91
N TYR A 57 6.65 -4.75 -1.69
CA TYR A 57 7.95 -4.78 -2.37
C TYR A 57 8.77 -3.55 -2.01
N LEU A 58 10.01 -3.78 -1.62
CA LEU A 58 10.99 -2.74 -1.28
C LEU A 58 12.09 -2.76 -2.35
N ASP A 59 12.48 -1.58 -2.83
CA ASP A 59 13.59 -1.48 -3.77
C ASP A 59 14.91 -1.91 -3.08
N ARG A 60 15.90 -2.37 -3.86
CA ARG A 60 17.20 -2.82 -3.34
C ARG A 60 17.90 -1.74 -2.51
N THR A 61 17.72 -0.47 -2.86
CA THR A 61 18.30 0.67 -2.12
C THR A 61 17.55 1.01 -0.84
N ARG A 62 16.42 0.35 -0.55
CA ARG A 62 15.54 0.62 0.61
C ARG A 62 15.10 2.09 0.71
N THR A 63 14.86 2.70 -0.45
CA THR A 63 14.41 4.10 -0.56
C THR A 63 13.02 4.24 -1.16
N GLY A 64 12.48 3.20 -1.80
CA GLY A 64 11.16 3.19 -2.41
C GLY A 64 10.42 1.88 -2.16
N THR A 65 9.11 1.97 -2.00
CA THR A 65 8.19 0.86 -1.76
C THR A 65 7.04 0.88 -2.75
N VAL A 66 6.56 -0.31 -3.09
CA VAL A 66 5.35 -0.52 -3.90
C VAL A 66 4.57 -1.66 -3.27
N LEU A 67 3.25 -1.49 -3.15
CA LEU A 67 2.36 -2.60 -2.86
C LEU A 67 1.87 -3.17 -4.21
N PHE A 68 2.14 -4.45 -4.44
CA PHE A 68 1.74 -5.17 -5.64
C PHE A 68 1.16 -6.52 -5.27
N GLU A 69 -0.17 -6.62 -5.25
CA GLU A 69 -0.85 -7.83 -4.82
C GLU A 69 -2.09 -8.11 -5.66
N ARG A 70 -2.45 -9.39 -5.74
CA ARG A 70 -3.74 -9.81 -6.26
C ARG A 70 -4.84 -9.33 -5.32
N ARG A 71 -5.80 -8.57 -5.86
CA ARG A 71 -6.94 -8.06 -5.10
C ARG A 71 -7.83 -9.23 -4.65
N ARG A 72 -7.93 -9.45 -3.34
CA ARG A 72 -8.79 -10.48 -2.73
C ARG A 72 -9.61 -9.87 -1.59
N PRO A 73 -10.68 -9.11 -1.92
CA PRO A 73 -11.35 -8.23 -0.96
C PRO A 73 -11.98 -8.98 0.22
N ILE A 74 -12.44 -10.21 0.01
CA ILE A 74 -13.00 -11.07 1.07
C ILE A 74 -11.91 -11.46 2.06
N LEU A 75 -10.76 -11.90 1.55
CA LEU A 75 -9.62 -12.21 2.40
C LEU A 75 -9.13 -10.94 3.09
N ASP A 76 -9.04 -9.80 2.40
CA ASP A 76 -8.66 -8.49 2.96
C ASP A 76 -9.51 -8.17 4.19
N GLY A 77 -10.83 -8.30 4.06
CA GLY A 77 -11.76 -8.16 5.17
C GLY A 77 -11.47 -9.14 6.31
N PHE A 78 -11.23 -10.42 6.01
CA PHE A 78 -10.95 -11.43 7.05
C PHE A 78 -9.65 -11.16 7.82
N VAL A 79 -8.58 -10.79 7.14
CA VAL A 79 -7.30 -10.47 7.78
C VAL A 79 -7.42 -9.20 8.62
N VAL A 80 -8.09 -8.17 8.12
CA VAL A 80 -8.35 -6.94 8.88
C VAL A 80 -9.20 -7.25 10.12
N ALA A 81 -10.26 -8.07 9.98
CA ALA A 81 -11.09 -8.49 11.09
C ALA A 81 -10.28 -9.26 12.16
N LEU A 82 -9.43 -10.21 11.75
CA LEU A 82 -8.60 -10.98 12.67
C LEU A 82 -7.58 -10.10 13.41
N VAL A 83 -6.89 -9.20 12.70
CA VAL A 83 -5.93 -8.26 13.31
C VAL A 83 -6.65 -7.31 14.28
N THR A 84 -7.84 -6.84 13.92
CA THR A 84 -8.65 -5.95 14.76
C THR A 84 -9.14 -6.68 16.01
N ALA A 85 -9.61 -7.92 15.86
CA ALA A 85 -10.02 -8.75 17.00
C ALA A 85 -8.85 -9.04 17.94
N ALA A 86 -7.67 -9.38 17.41
CA ALA A 86 -6.47 -9.59 18.22
C ALA A 86 -6.04 -8.33 18.99
N ALA A 87 -6.07 -7.16 18.32
CA ALA A 87 -5.78 -5.88 18.97
C ALA A 87 -6.80 -5.54 20.07
N PHE A 88 -8.09 -5.83 19.84
CA PHE A 88 -9.15 -5.64 20.82
C PHE A 88 -8.97 -6.55 22.04
N VAL A 89 -8.69 -7.84 21.83
CA VAL A 89 -8.43 -8.80 22.92
C VAL A 89 -7.21 -8.36 23.75
N LEU A 90 -6.13 -7.93 23.09
CA LEU A 90 -4.94 -7.42 23.77
C LEU A 90 -5.27 -6.16 24.59
N TRP A 91 -6.08 -5.25 24.05
CA TRP A 91 -6.49 -4.04 24.76
C TRP A 91 -7.33 -4.36 26.01
N VAL A 92 -8.30 -5.27 25.89
CA VAL A 92 -9.08 -5.76 27.04
C VAL A 92 -8.18 -6.42 28.07
N ALA A 93 -7.22 -7.24 27.65
CA ALA A 93 -6.25 -7.85 28.56
C ALA A 93 -5.41 -6.79 29.31
N CYS A 94 -5.00 -5.72 28.63
CA CYS A 94 -4.30 -4.61 29.28
C CYS A 94 -5.18 -3.89 30.31
N ILE A 95 -6.47 -3.67 30.04
CA ILE A 95 -7.41 -3.09 31.02
C ILE A 95 -7.50 -3.95 32.29
N LEU A 96 -7.44 -5.28 32.15
CA LEU A 96 -7.53 -6.20 33.29
C LEU A 96 -6.27 -6.23 34.16
N VAL A 97 -5.11 -5.85 33.61
CA VAL A 97 -3.81 -5.93 34.29
C VAL A 97 -3.34 -4.58 34.81
N PHE A 98 -3.72 -3.49 34.14
CA PHE A 98 -3.28 -2.13 34.45
C PHE A 98 -4.47 -1.27 34.93
N ASP A 99 -4.18 -0.02 35.28
CA ASP A 99 -5.23 0.94 35.64
C ASP A 99 -6.27 1.08 34.50
N ALA A 100 -7.50 0.70 34.80
CA ALA A 100 -8.58 0.64 33.82
C ALA A 100 -8.90 2.00 33.21
N THR A 101 -8.75 3.09 33.98
CA THR A 101 -9.05 4.45 33.54
C THR A 101 -7.99 4.92 32.53
N ILE A 102 -6.71 4.70 32.84
CA ILE A 102 -5.60 5.03 31.94
C ILE A 102 -5.70 4.19 30.65
N MET A 103 -5.98 2.89 30.75
CA MET A 103 -6.09 2.01 29.59
C MET A 103 -7.31 2.31 28.72
N LEU A 104 -8.43 2.73 29.33
CA LEU A 104 -9.61 3.18 28.61
C LEU A 104 -9.33 4.46 27.82
N LEU A 105 -8.72 5.46 28.45
CA LEU A 105 -8.36 6.73 27.81
C LEU A 105 -7.33 6.52 26.69
N LEU A 106 -6.33 5.66 26.91
CA LEU A 106 -5.34 5.31 25.90
C LEU A 106 -5.99 4.59 24.71
N GLY A 107 -6.88 3.63 24.97
CA GLY A 107 -7.64 2.93 23.94
C GLY A 107 -8.50 3.86 23.11
N LEU A 108 -9.22 4.78 23.77
CA LEU A 108 -10.03 5.80 23.11
C LEU A 108 -9.18 6.73 22.25
N ALA A 109 -8.01 7.16 22.75
CA ALA A 109 -7.09 7.99 21.99
C ALA A 109 -6.54 7.26 20.75
N ILE A 110 -6.12 6.00 20.89
CA ILE A 110 -5.67 5.17 19.76
C ILE A 110 -6.79 4.98 18.74
N TYR A 111 -8.01 4.67 19.21
CA TYR A 111 -9.18 4.51 18.35
C TYR A 111 -9.50 5.80 17.60
N ALA A 112 -9.48 6.96 18.27
CA ALA A 112 -9.70 8.26 17.65
C ALA A 112 -8.65 8.57 16.57
N VAL A 113 -7.38 8.25 16.81
CA VAL A 113 -6.31 8.40 15.81
C VAL A 113 -6.51 7.46 14.62
N LEU A 114 -6.88 6.20 14.86
CA LEU A 114 -7.17 5.24 13.79
C LEU A 114 -8.40 5.66 12.97
N LEU A 115 -9.46 6.14 13.64
CA LEU A 115 -10.67 6.64 12.99
C LEU A 115 -10.37 7.88 12.15
N ALA A 116 -9.62 8.84 12.69
CA ALA A 116 -9.16 10.01 11.95
C ALA A 116 -8.30 9.60 10.74
N GLY A 117 -7.40 8.64 10.90
CA GLY A 117 -6.61 8.07 9.81
C GLY A 117 -7.46 7.38 8.75
N ALA A 118 -8.49 6.64 9.15
CA ALA A 118 -9.43 5.98 8.23
C ALA A 118 -10.29 7.00 7.47
N VAL A 119 -10.78 8.04 8.15
CA VAL A 119 -11.50 9.15 7.52
C VAL A 119 -10.60 9.89 6.56
N ILE A 120 -9.35 10.22 6.94
CA ILE A 120 -8.37 10.84 6.05
C ILE A 120 -8.13 9.93 4.84
N ALA A 121 -7.92 8.63 5.03
CA ALA A 121 -7.75 7.69 3.93
C ALA A 121 -8.98 7.65 2.99
N LEU A 122 -10.19 7.77 3.54
CA LEU A 122 -11.44 7.80 2.79
C LEU A 122 -11.68 9.13 2.06
N VAL A 123 -11.24 10.24 2.65
CA VAL A 123 -11.43 11.62 2.16
C VAL A 123 -10.26 12.06 1.27
N GLN A 124 -9.08 11.43 1.35
CA GLN A 124 -7.96 11.77 0.49
C GLN A 124 -8.37 11.60 -0.97
N PRO A 125 -8.21 12.65 -1.80
CA PRO A 125 -8.42 12.58 -3.23
C PRO A 125 -7.29 11.72 -3.80
N GLY A 126 -7.47 10.41 -3.78
CA GLY A 126 -6.44 9.47 -4.15
C GLY A 126 -6.66 8.08 -3.62
N GLY A 127 -7.76 7.48 -4.08
CA GLY A 127 -7.93 6.05 -4.21
C GLY A 127 -7.40 5.23 -3.04
N THR A 128 -8.25 5.04 -2.04
CA THR A 128 -8.11 3.92 -1.10
C THR A 128 -7.82 2.63 -1.87
N THR A 129 -7.10 1.71 -1.24
CA THR A 129 -6.90 0.35 -1.77
C THR A 129 -8.22 -0.34 -2.15
N LEU A 130 -9.30 0.06 -1.47
CA LEU A 130 -10.67 -0.36 -1.72
C LEU A 130 -11.25 0.17 -3.05
N SER A 131 -10.78 1.31 -3.55
CA SER A 131 -11.36 2.04 -4.70
C SER A 131 -10.59 1.86 -6.03
N ALA A 132 -9.55 1.02 -6.12
CA ALA A 132 -8.77 0.90 -7.36
C ALA A 132 -9.45 0.15 -8.53
N SER A 133 -10.65 -0.42 -8.34
CA SER A 133 -11.41 -1.06 -9.43
C SER A 133 -12.87 -0.68 -9.35
N GLY A 134 -13.45 -0.31 -10.48
CA GLY A 134 -14.86 -0.01 -10.63
C GLY A 134 -15.57 -0.94 -11.61
N PRO A 135 -16.87 -0.69 -11.89
CA PRO A 135 -17.63 -1.42 -12.91
C PRO A 135 -17.00 -1.32 -14.31
N GLU A 136 -16.23 -0.26 -14.57
CA GLU A 136 -15.46 -0.05 -15.80
C GLU A 136 -14.24 -0.97 -15.96
N THR A 137 -13.79 -1.63 -14.89
CA THR A 137 -12.61 -2.50 -14.92
C THR A 137 -13.00 -3.90 -15.44
N PRO A 138 -12.29 -4.45 -16.44
CA PRO A 138 -12.55 -5.80 -16.95
C PRO A 138 -12.63 -6.87 -15.85
N LYS A 139 -13.43 -7.91 -16.10
CA LYS A 139 -13.51 -9.10 -15.23
C LYS A 139 -12.24 -9.94 -15.44
N GLY A 140 -11.67 -10.47 -14.36
CA GLY A 140 -10.44 -11.27 -14.42
C GLY A 140 -9.64 -11.20 -13.12
N GLU A 141 -8.45 -11.80 -13.13
CA GLU A 141 -7.52 -11.70 -12.00
C GLU A 141 -6.93 -10.29 -11.91
N ARG A 142 -7.36 -9.53 -10.90
CA ARG A 142 -6.94 -8.14 -10.70
C ARG A 142 -5.71 -8.06 -9.82
N TRP A 143 -4.68 -7.39 -10.31
CA TRP A 143 -3.45 -7.11 -9.60
C TRP A 143 -3.35 -5.61 -9.36
N MET A 144 -3.27 -5.22 -8.10
CA MET A 144 -3.28 -3.82 -7.70
C MET A 144 -1.86 -3.31 -7.54
N VAL A 145 -1.55 -2.17 -8.18
CA VAL A 145 -0.38 -1.34 -7.89
C VAL A 145 -0.84 -0.22 -6.96
N ALA A 146 -0.35 -0.21 -5.72
CA ALA A 146 -0.77 0.72 -4.69
C ALA A 146 0.41 1.28 -3.87
N ALA A 147 0.13 2.35 -3.13
CA ALA A 147 1.02 2.94 -2.13
C ALA A 147 2.47 3.09 -2.60
N LEU A 148 2.64 3.61 -3.81
CA LEU A 148 3.93 4.05 -4.32
C LEU A 148 4.49 5.14 -3.40
N ALA A 149 5.51 4.80 -2.62
CA ALA A 149 6.15 5.73 -1.71
C ALA A 149 7.67 5.71 -1.91
N GLN A 150 8.29 6.87 -1.82
CA GLN A 150 9.74 7.02 -1.94
C GLN A 150 10.25 8.10 -1.00
N LEU A 151 11.50 7.97 -0.57
CA LEU A 151 12.14 9.00 0.25
C LEU A 151 12.36 10.29 -0.55
N PRO A 152 12.18 11.46 0.08
CA PRO A 152 12.53 12.75 -0.53
C PRO A 152 13.99 12.76 -1.01
N GLY A 153 14.24 13.37 -2.16
CA GLY A 153 15.59 13.46 -2.76
C GLY A 153 16.05 12.20 -3.50
N THR A 154 15.24 11.14 -3.54
CA THR A 154 15.57 9.91 -4.29
C THR A 154 14.92 9.92 -5.68
N ARG A 155 15.66 9.48 -6.70
CA ARG A 155 15.16 9.50 -8.09
C ARG A 155 14.47 8.19 -8.44
N LEU A 156 13.16 8.27 -8.62
CA LEU A 156 12.30 7.32 -9.35
C LEU A 156 12.34 5.86 -8.85
N THR A 157 12.80 5.59 -7.63
CA THR A 157 13.03 4.22 -7.15
C THR A 157 11.72 3.42 -7.03
N ALA A 158 10.66 4.03 -6.48
CA ALA A 158 9.34 3.42 -6.42
C ALA A 158 8.71 3.22 -7.81
N VAL A 159 8.90 4.19 -8.71
CA VAL A 159 8.37 4.11 -10.09
C VAL A 159 9.07 3.02 -10.89
N MET A 160 10.39 2.92 -10.80
CA MET A 160 11.17 1.86 -11.44
C MET A 160 10.81 0.49 -10.87
N LEU A 161 10.58 0.39 -9.55
CA LEU A 161 10.13 -0.84 -8.93
C LEU A 161 8.74 -1.26 -9.43
N ALA A 162 7.78 -0.34 -9.48
CA ALA A 162 6.45 -0.63 -10.03
C ALA A 162 6.49 -1.02 -11.50
N ARG A 163 7.30 -0.33 -12.31
CA ARG A 163 7.48 -0.70 -13.73
C ARG A 163 7.97 -2.15 -13.87
N ARG A 164 8.98 -2.55 -13.09
CA ARG A 164 9.49 -3.93 -13.09
C ARG A 164 8.42 -4.94 -12.65
N LEU A 165 7.62 -4.60 -11.65
CA LEU A 165 6.53 -5.46 -11.17
C LEU A 165 5.43 -5.64 -12.22
N VAL A 166 5.06 -4.54 -12.90
CA VAL A 166 4.10 -4.53 -14.02
C VAL A 166 4.60 -5.36 -15.20
N GLU A 167 5.90 -5.28 -15.53
CA GLU A 167 6.52 -6.08 -16.59
C GLU A 167 6.54 -7.59 -16.26
N HIS A 168 6.59 -7.97 -14.98
CA HIS A 168 6.59 -9.36 -14.52
C HIS A 168 5.22 -9.84 -13.99
N ALA A 169 4.16 -9.09 -14.30
CA ALA A 169 2.81 -9.44 -13.93
C ALA A 169 2.37 -10.73 -14.65
N PRO A 170 1.50 -11.56 -14.03
CA PRO A 170 1.00 -12.76 -14.68
C PRO A 170 0.28 -12.44 -16.00
N ALA A 171 0.52 -13.25 -17.03
CA ALA A 171 -0.16 -13.11 -18.31
C ALA A 171 -1.69 -13.27 -18.13
N GLY A 172 -2.48 -12.50 -18.88
CA GLY A 172 -3.94 -12.49 -18.75
C GLY A 172 -4.49 -11.80 -17.49
N SER A 173 -3.62 -11.16 -16.69
CA SER A 173 -4.07 -10.38 -15.53
C SER A 173 -4.49 -8.95 -15.88
N VAL A 174 -5.35 -8.38 -15.05
CA VAL A 174 -5.77 -6.97 -15.14
C VAL A 174 -5.02 -6.18 -14.07
N LEU A 175 -4.10 -5.33 -14.50
CA LEU A 175 -3.42 -4.40 -13.61
C LEU A 175 -4.36 -3.24 -13.29
N VAL A 176 -4.48 -2.88 -12.03
CA VAL A 176 -5.32 -1.77 -11.57
C VAL A 176 -4.53 -0.83 -10.66
N ALA A 177 -4.76 0.47 -10.80
CA ALA A 177 -4.22 1.48 -9.90
C ALA A 177 -5.20 2.65 -9.77
N ALA A 178 -5.03 3.45 -8.73
CA ALA A 178 -5.76 4.70 -8.57
C ALA A 178 -4.76 5.84 -8.45
N ALA A 179 -4.95 6.89 -9.25
CA ALA A 179 -4.12 8.07 -9.19
C ALA A 179 -4.65 9.05 -8.13
N ALA A 180 -3.74 9.58 -7.30
CA ALA A 180 -4.06 10.64 -6.36
C ALA A 180 -4.37 11.96 -7.07
N THR A 181 -3.57 12.30 -8.07
CA THR A 181 -3.67 13.56 -8.79
C THR A 181 -3.91 13.34 -10.27
N ASP A 182 -4.47 14.33 -10.95
CA ASP A 182 -4.67 14.29 -12.41
C ASP A 182 -3.33 14.21 -13.16
N ALA A 183 -2.30 14.89 -12.64
CA ALA A 183 -0.94 14.76 -13.17
C ALA A 183 -0.39 13.33 -13.06
N LEU A 184 -0.77 12.57 -12.02
CA LEU A 184 -0.40 11.16 -11.88
C LEU A 184 -1.24 10.27 -12.81
N LEU A 185 -2.53 10.60 -13.01
CA LEU A 185 -3.41 9.94 -13.97
C LEU A 185 -2.83 10.00 -15.38
N GLU A 186 -2.42 11.19 -15.84
CA GLU A 186 -1.78 11.37 -17.16
C GLU A 186 -0.49 10.55 -17.31
N ARG A 187 0.28 10.39 -16.24
CA ARG A 187 1.49 9.56 -16.24
C ARG A 187 1.16 8.08 -16.39
N TYR A 188 0.10 7.60 -15.74
CA TYR A 188 -0.38 6.24 -15.94
C TYR A 188 -0.89 6.02 -17.36
N VAL A 189 -1.63 6.97 -17.93
CA VAL A 189 -2.12 6.88 -19.30
C VAL A 189 -0.95 6.80 -20.29
N ARG A 190 0.07 7.65 -20.13
CA ARG A 190 1.30 7.58 -20.93
C ARG A 190 2.08 6.27 -20.76
N ALA A 191 1.93 5.59 -19.62
CA ALA A 191 2.51 4.27 -19.35
C ALA A 191 1.66 3.11 -19.93
N GLY A 192 0.63 3.41 -20.73
CA GLY A 192 -0.21 2.41 -21.41
C GLY A 192 -1.36 1.89 -20.55
N PHE A 193 -1.74 2.60 -19.48
CA PHE A 193 -2.99 2.32 -18.77
C PHE A 193 -4.17 3.05 -19.41
N THR A 194 -5.34 2.45 -19.39
CA THR A 194 -6.60 3.06 -19.77
C THR A 194 -7.20 3.79 -18.57
N ALA A 195 -7.59 5.05 -18.75
CA ALA A 195 -8.26 5.83 -17.71
C ALA A 195 -9.71 5.35 -17.53
N GLY A 196 -10.12 5.20 -16.28
CA GLY A 196 -11.48 4.92 -15.84
C GLY A 196 -12.09 6.09 -15.06
N ARG A 197 -13.23 5.85 -14.39
CA ARG A 197 -13.89 6.87 -13.57
C ARG A 197 -13.09 7.14 -12.29
N ALA A 198 -13.26 8.35 -11.73
CA ALA A 198 -12.65 8.74 -10.44
C ALA A 198 -11.13 8.52 -10.34
N ARG A 199 -10.37 8.88 -11.40
CA ARG A 199 -8.90 8.76 -11.49
C ARG A 199 -8.38 7.32 -11.34
N ARG A 200 -9.22 6.32 -11.59
CA ARG A 200 -8.82 4.91 -11.66
C ARG A 200 -8.18 4.64 -13.01
N VAL A 201 -7.25 3.69 -13.04
CA VAL A 201 -6.61 3.25 -14.27
C VAL A 201 -6.50 1.73 -14.29
N TYR A 202 -6.60 1.14 -15.47
CA TYR A 202 -6.40 -0.29 -15.64
C TYR A 202 -5.58 -0.60 -16.89
N ARG A 203 -4.87 -1.72 -16.90
CA ARG A 203 -4.12 -2.21 -18.06
C ARG A 203 -4.27 -3.73 -18.15
N LEU A 204 -4.54 -4.22 -19.35
CA LEU A 204 -4.55 -5.65 -19.63
C LEU A 204 -3.14 -6.13 -19.91
N VAL A 205 -2.72 -7.20 -19.24
CA VAL A 205 -1.50 -7.92 -19.59
C VAL A 205 -1.89 -8.95 -20.64
N PRO A 206 -1.35 -8.88 -21.86
CA PRO A 206 -1.69 -9.83 -22.92
C PRO A 206 -1.40 -11.26 -22.44
N ALA A 207 -2.29 -12.20 -22.78
CA ALA A 207 -2.02 -13.62 -22.59
C ALA A 207 -0.85 -13.99 -23.50
N GLN A 208 0.14 -14.72 -22.98
CA GLN A 208 1.15 -15.35 -23.85
C GLN A 208 0.42 -16.46 -24.61
N THR A 209 0.17 -16.22 -25.90
CA THR A 209 -0.20 -17.24 -26.89
C THR A 209 0.95 -18.19 -27.15
#